data_AF-A0A7X5BBW1-F1
#
_entry.id   AF-A0A7X5BBW1-F1
#
_cell.length_a   1.000
_cell.length_b   1.000
_cell.length_c   1.000
_cell.angle_alpha   90.00
_cell.angle_beta   90.00
_cell.angle_gamma   90.00
#
_symmetry.space_group_name_H-M   'P 1'
#
loop_
_entity.id
_entity.type
_entity.pdbx_description
1 polymer ?
#
loop_
_entity_poly.entity_id
_entity_poly.type
_entity_poly.pdbx_seq_one_letter_code
_entity_poly.pdbx_strand_id
1 'polypeptide(L)'
;MYLSKLTQEIYHHLYHDIHEFRSTFDLPVADPASLDAQADTLHTSLAIEELTELAEADNKVEQADAIVDSIYVLMGRLVHLGHTQINDNIAISYLIDLLLNVAANRGINFLPCWDEVHSSNMSKVCRNEQEFADTVEFYAKQGIKLMAVPKGDYIIAKCAEDVVMEGKTIRQGKVLKSVYYRPADLVSLTQ
;
A
#
# COMPACT_ATOMS: atom_id res chain seq x y z
N MET A 1 -3.75 27.25 2.62
CA MET A 1 -3.11 26.94 1.32
C MET A 1 -4.21 26.48 0.38
N TYR A 2 -4.20 26.90 -0.89
CA TYR A 2 -5.19 26.41 -1.87
C TYR A 2 -4.70 25.10 -2.48
N LEU A 3 -5.54 24.06 -2.44
CA LEU A 3 -5.30 22.75 -3.06
C LEU A 3 -6.23 22.63 -4.27
N SER A 4 -5.68 22.41 -5.46
CA SER A 4 -6.46 22.50 -6.71
C SER A 4 -7.11 21.17 -7.12
N LYS A 5 -6.63 20.05 -6.59
CA LYS A 5 -7.06 18.69 -6.92
C LYS A 5 -7.52 17.89 -5.71
N LEU A 6 -6.84 18.03 -4.57
CA LEU A 6 -7.19 17.30 -3.34
C LEU A 6 -8.40 17.95 -2.66
N THR A 7 -9.59 17.41 -2.94
CA THR A 7 -10.82 17.77 -2.22
C THR A 7 -10.98 16.92 -0.97
N GLN A 8 -11.84 17.36 -0.04
CA GLN A 8 -12.11 16.61 1.19
C GLN A 8 -12.74 15.24 0.91
N GLU A 9 -13.55 15.15 -0.14
CA GLU A 9 -14.14 13.88 -0.61
C GLU A 9 -13.06 12.91 -1.09
N ILE A 10 -12.13 13.37 -1.94
CA ILE A 10 -10.99 12.55 -2.38
C ILE A 10 -10.17 12.14 -1.15
N TYR A 11 -9.84 13.08 -0.27
CA TYR A 11 -9.07 12.77 0.95
C TYR A 11 -9.72 11.66 1.78
N HIS A 12 -11.03 11.73 2.01
CA HIS A 12 -11.76 10.71 2.77
C HIS A 12 -11.76 9.35 2.08
N HIS A 13 -11.89 9.31 0.76
CA HIS A 13 -11.77 8.09 -0.04
C HIS A 13 -10.39 7.44 0.16
N LEU A 14 -9.31 8.21 -0.07
CA LEU A 14 -7.95 7.71 0.11
C LEU A 14 -7.68 7.27 1.55
N TYR A 15 -8.18 8.04 2.54
CA TYR A 15 -7.99 7.75 3.95
C TYR A 15 -8.68 6.44 4.35
N HIS A 16 -9.91 6.23 3.88
CA HIS A 16 -10.69 5.03 4.15
C HIS A 16 -9.96 3.77 3.65
N ASP A 17 -9.50 3.78 2.41
CA ASP A 17 -8.82 2.65 1.78
C ASP A 17 -7.50 2.32 2.49
N ILE A 18 -6.74 3.34 2.87
CA ILE A 18 -5.49 3.16 3.62
C ILE A 18 -5.76 2.70 5.04
N HIS A 19 -6.84 3.15 5.67
CA HIS A 19 -7.29 2.65 6.96
C HIS A 19 -7.66 1.16 6.87
N GLU A 20 -8.40 0.74 5.84
CA GLU A 20 -8.73 -0.66 5.59
C GLU A 20 -7.45 -1.49 5.41
N PHE A 21 -6.54 -1.04 4.54
CA PHE A 21 -5.27 -1.70 4.31
C PHE A 21 -4.48 -1.84 5.62
N ARG A 22 -4.22 -0.75 6.32
CA ARG A 22 -3.41 -0.79 7.56
C ARG A 22 -4.03 -1.70 8.62
N SER A 23 -5.35 -1.62 8.80
CA SER A 23 -6.09 -2.48 9.72
C SER A 23 -5.96 -3.96 9.34
N THR A 24 -6.07 -4.27 8.05
CA THR A 24 -5.98 -5.63 7.50
C THR A 24 -4.59 -6.21 7.66
N PHE A 25 -3.54 -5.41 7.45
CA PHE A 25 -2.15 -5.85 7.53
C PHE A 25 -1.52 -5.72 8.93
N ASP A 26 -2.33 -5.44 9.95
CA ASP A 26 -1.88 -5.31 11.35
C ASP A 26 -0.84 -4.18 11.53
N LEU A 27 -1.07 -3.06 10.86
CA LEU A 27 -0.26 -1.84 10.93
C LEU A 27 -0.94 -0.79 11.82
N PRO A 28 -0.19 0.08 12.52
CA PRO A 28 -0.76 1.10 13.41
C PRO A 28 -1.73 2.07 12.72
N VAL A 29 -2.85 2.40 13.36
CA VAL A 29 -3.87 3.33 12.88
C VAL A 29 -4.25 4.28 14.00
N ALA A 30 -4.24 5.59 13.73
CA ALA A 30 -4.51 6.64 14.72
C ALA A 30 -3.74 6.45 16.04
N ASP A 31 -2.50 5.96 15.93
CA ASP A 31 -1.59 5.70 17.04
C ASP A 31 -0.29 6.49 16.86
N PRO A 32 -0.36 7.83 17.01
CA PRO A 32 0.82 8.68 16.86
C PRO A 32 1.92 8.37 17.87
N ALA A 33 1.60 7.71 19.00
CA ALA A 33 2.60 7.32 19.99
C ALA A 33 3.51 6.18 19.49
N SER A 34 3.03 5.36 18.56
CA SER A 34 3.81 4.30 17.91
C SER A 34 4.64 4.75 16.71
N LEU A 35 4.51 6.02 16.28
CA LEU A 35 5.38 6.63 15.27
C LEU A 35 6.71 7.07 15.90
N ASP A 36 7.52 6.09 16.30
CA ASP A 36 8.89 6.32 16.78
C ASP A 36 9.87 6.65 15.64
N ALA A 37 11.15 6.85 15.98
CA ALA A 37 12.18 7.19 14.99
C ALA A 37 12.38 6.11 13.92
N GLN A 38 12.17 4.83 14.25
CA GLN A 38 12.29 3.74 13.28
C GLN A 38 11.10 3.74 12.32
N ALA A 39 9.89 3.89 12.84
CA ALA A 39 8.67 3.98 12.03
C ALA A 39 8.67 5.24 11.14
N ASP A 40 9.11 6.38 11.65
CA ASP A 40 9.24 7.62 10.88
C ASP A 40 10.29 7.50 9.76
N THR A 41 11.43 6.87 10.05
CA THR A 41 12.45 6.54 9.05
C THR A 41 11.88 5.62 7.97
N LEU A 42 11.09 4.61 8.35
CA LEU A 42 10.46 3.69 7.39
C LEU A 42 9.47 4.43 6.48
N HIS A 43 8.56 5.24 7.05
CA HIS A 43 7.64 6.06 6.24
C HIS A 43 8.38 6.98 5.27
N THR A 44 9.49 7.57 5.71
CA THR A 44 10.33 8.42 4.86
C THR A 44 10.99 7.62 3.74
N SER A 45 11.52 6.44 4.07
CA SER A 45 12.22 5.58 3.11
C SER A 45 11.29 5.09 2.01
N LEU A 46 10.07 4.68 2.37
CA LEU A 46 9.03 4.29 1.42
C LEU A 46 8.68 5.45 0.48
N ALA A 47 8.43 6.64 1.01
CA ALA A 47 8.15 7.81 0.17
C ALA A 47 9.31 8.18 -0.78
N ILE A 48 10.56 7.98 -0.36
CA ILE A 48 11.73 8.19 -1.23
C ILE A 48 11.78 7.13 -2.34
N GLU A 49 11.50 5.87 -2.02
CA GLU A 49 11.43 4.76 -2.97
C GLU A 49 10.43 5.07 -4.09
N GLU A 50 9.16 5.33 -3.75
CA GLU A 50 8.11 5.59 -4.75
C GLU A 50 8.37 6.84 -5.60
N LEU A 51 8.94 7.89 -5.01
CA LEU A 51 9.31 9.10 -5.75
C LEU A 51 10.52 8.88 -6.67
N THR A 52 11.41 7.96 -6.32
CA THR A 52 12.53 7.55 -7.18
C THR A 52 12.00 6.74 -8.35
N GLU A 53 11.08 5.80 -8.12
CA GLU A 53 10.40 5.05 -9.18
C GLU A 53 9.66 5.99 -10.14
N LEU A 54 8.99 7.04 -9.64
CA LEU A 54 8.38 8.05 -10.48
C LEU A 54 9.40 8.81 -11.36
N ALA A 55 10.60 9.06 -10.84
CA ALA A 55 11.67 9.72 -11.59
C ALA A 55 12.27 8.81 -12.68
N GLU A 56 12.21 7.50 -12.49
CA GLU A 56 12.74 6.47 -13.41
C GLU A 56 11.68 5.94 -14.39
N ALA A 57 10.39 6.21 -14.17
CA ALA A 57 9.28 5.68 -14.96
C ALA A 57 9.29 6.11 -16.44
N ASP A 58 9.35 5.13 -17.34
CA ASP A 58 9.56 5.34 -18.79
C ASP A 58 8.25 5.47 -19.57
N ASN A 59 7.14 4.95 -19.04
CA ASN A 59 5.85 4.93 -19.71
C ASN A 59 4.70 5.38 -18.80
N LYS A 60 3.51 5.63 -19.38
CA LYS A 60 2.36 6.17 -18.64
C LYS A 60 1.83 5.19 -17.58
N VAL A 61 2.01 3.88 -17.78
CA VAL A 61 1.59 2.85 -16.82
C VAL A 61 2.45 2.96 -15.57
N GLU A 62 3.77 2.95 -15.72
CA GLU A 62 4.74 3.11 -14.62
C GLU A 62 4.59 4.46 -13.93
N GLN A 63 4.34 5.53 -14.68
CA GLN A 63 4.08 6.84 -14.11
C GLN A 63 2.80 6.86 -13.26
N ALA A 64 1.75 6.16 -13.70
CA ALA A 64 0.52 6.06 -12.92
C ALA A 64 0.72 5.25 -11.64
N ASP A 65 1.41 4.12 -11.73
CA ASP A 65 1.76 3.24 -10.61
C ASP A 65 2.53 4.01 -9.54
N ALA A 66 3.67 4.62 -9.92
CA ALA A 66 4.52 5.35 -8.99
C ALA A 66 3.85 6.61 -8.39
N ILE A 67 2.97 7.29 -9.12
CA ILE A 67 2.17 8.40 -8.55
C ILE A 67 1.18 7.87 -7.51
N VAL A 68 0.49 6.77 -7.82
CA VAL A 68 -0.48 6.15 -6.90
C VAL A 68 0.24 5.67 -5.65
N ASP A 69 1.35 4.95 -5.79
CA ASP A 69 2.11 4.41 -4.66
C ASP A 69 2.73 5.52 -3.81
N SER A 70 3.24 6.59 -4.43
CA SER A 70 3.69 7.80 -3.71
C SER A 70 2.56 8.39 -2.84
N ILE A 71 1.34 8.49 -3.35
CA ILE A 71 0.20 8.97 -2.55
C ILE A 71 -0.21 7.92 -1.50
N TYR A 72 -0.13 6.63 -1.81
CA TYR A 72 -0.46 5.52 -0.91
C TYR A 72 0.40 5.56 0.37
N VAL A 73 1.71 5.73 0.22
CA VAL A 73 2.65 5.78 1.36
C VAL A 73 2.52 7.07 2.16
N LEU A 74 2.25 8.22 1.52
CA LEU A 74 1.98 9.49 2.20
C LEU A 74 0.69 9.42 3.02
N MET A 75 -0.38 8.87 2.44
CA MET A 75 -1.63 8.61 3.16
C MET A 75 -1.42 7.59 4.29
N GLY A 76 -0.53 6.61 4.11
CA GLY A 76 -0.12 5.66 5.14
C GLY A 76 0.39 6.35 6.41
N ARG A 77 1.18 7.42 6.26
CA ARG A 77 1.65 8.26 7.37
C ARG A 77 0.51 9.04 8.02
N LEU A 78 -0.41 9.59 7.23
CA LEU A 78 -1.57 10.34 7.75
C LEU A 78 -2.53 9.45 8.56
N VAL A 79 -2.82 8.25 8.08
CA VAL A 79 -3.64 7.27 8.81
C VAL A 79 -2.96 6.79 10.08
N HIS A 80 -1.64 6.58 10.06
CA HIS A 80 -0.87 6.26 11.27
C HIS A 80 -1.04 7.35 12.34
N LEU A 81 -0.96 8.62 11.93
CA LEU A 81 -1.13 9.78 12.82
C LEU A 81 -2.58 10.06 13.23
N GLY A 82 -3.57 9.45 12.57
CA GLY A 82 -4.99 9.73 12.81
C GLY A 82 -5.48 11.06 12.24
N HIS A 83 -4.79 11.57 11.20
CA HIS A 83 -5.10 12.83 10.55
C HIS A 83 -6.23 12.62 9.53
N THR A 84 -7.48 12.78 9.97
CA THR A 84 -8.68 12.46 9.17
C THR A 84 -9.12 13.59 8.23
N GLN A 85 -8.58 14.80 8.41
CA GLN A 85 -8.94 15.98 7.62
C GLN A 85 -7.73 16.56 6.89
N ILE A 86 -7.96 17.20 5.74
CA ILE A 86 -6.91 17.84 4.92
C ILE A 86 -6.02 18.78 5.75
N ASN A 87 -6.63 19.52 6.68
CA ASN A 87 -5.95 20.55 7.46
C ASN A 87 -5.18 20.01 8.67
N ASP A 88 -5.35 18.74 9.03
CA ASP A 88 -4.62 18.12 10.16
C ASP A 88 -3.12 18.06 9.86
N ASN A 89 -2.75 17.90 8.59
CA ASN A 89 -1.36 18.05 8.13
C ASN A 89 -1.32 18.65 6.71
N ILE A 90 -1.36 19.97 6.66
CA ILE A 90 -1.40 20.71 5.38
C ILE A 90 -0.15 20.49 4.51
N ALA A 91 1.00 20.16 5.12
CA ALA A 91 2.24 19.95 4.37
C ALA A 91 2.18 18.66 3.54
N ILE A 92 1.74 17.55 4.13
CA ILE A 92 1.56 16.29 3.40
C ILE A 92 0.39 16.41 2.42
N SER A 93 -0.72 17.02 2.83
CA SER A 93 -1.86 17.27 1.93
C SER A 93 -1.46 18.08 0.69
N TYR A 94 -0.54 19.03 0.84
CA TYR A 94 0.02 19.77 -0.29
C TYR A 94 0.87 18.89 -1.22
N LEU A 95 1.70 17.99 -0.68
CA LEU A 95 2.48 17.04 -1.49
C LEU A 95 1.56 16.11 -2.29
N ILE A 96 0.49 15.61 -1.67
CA ILE A 96 -0.53 14.81 -2.35
C ILE A 96 -1.20 15.62 -3.46
N ASP A 97 -1.58 16.88 -3.20
CA ASP A 97 -2.16 17.76 -4.23
C ASP A 97 -1.20 17.96 -5.41
N LEU A 98 0.11 18.11 -5.16
CA LEU A 98 1.11 18.21 -6.23
C LEU A 98 1.14 16.94 -7.09
N LEU A 99 1.14 15.76 -6.48
CA LEU A 99 1.13 14.48 -7.19
C LEU A 99 -0.15 14.28 -8.01
N LEU A 100 -1.32 14.68 -7.47
CA LEU A 100 -2.58 14.69 -8.21
C LEU A 100 -2.54 15.64 -9.42
N ASN A 101 -1.89 16.80 -9.29
CA ASN A 101 -1.67 17.71 -10.41
C ASN A 101 -0.71 17.11 -11.45
N VAL A 102 0.33 16.39 -11.03
CA VAL A 102 1.23 15.66 -11.94
C VAL A 102 0.45 14.61 -12.71
N ALA A 103 -0.38 13.78 -12.06
CA ALA A 103 -1.24 12.81 -12.74
C ALA A 103 -2.13 13.47 -13.79
N ALA A 104 -2.80 14.57 -13.42
CA ALA A 104 -3.64 15.33 -14.34
C ALA A 104 -2.85 15.86 -15.56
N ASN A 105 -1.64 16.40 -15.34
CA ASN A 105 -0.78 16.91 -16.42
C ASN A 105 -0.22 15.80 -17.33
N ARG A 106 -0.14 14.57 -16.84
CA ARG A 106 0.25 13.38 -17.61
C ARG A 106 -0.95 12.69 -18.28
N GLY A 107 -2.16 13.22 -18.11
CA GLY A 107 -3.38 12.62 -18.65
C GLY A 107 -3.76 11.31 -17.97
N ILE A 108 -3.40 11.14 -16.70
CA ILE A 108 -3.71 9.97 -15.89
C ILE A 108 -4.98 10.26 -15.09
N ASN A 109 -6.00 9.40 -15.24
CA ASN A 109 -7.17 9.44 -14.39
C ASN A 109 -6.86 8.74 -13.06
N PHE A 110 -6.56 9.54 -12.04
CA PHE A 110 -6.00 9.06 -10.78
C PHE A 110 -6.92 8.09 -10.02
N LEU A 111 -8.20 8.42 -9.82
CA LEU A 111 -9.08 7.65 -8.94
C LEU A 111 -9.27 6.18 -9.41
N PRO A 112 -9.52 5.90 -10.71
CA PRO A 112 -9.55 4.51 -11.17
C PRO A 112 -8.24 3.76 -10.96
N CYS A 113 -7.08 4.43 -11.14
CA CYS A 113 -5.78 3.80 -10.89
C CYS A 113 -5.59 3.51 -9.40
N TRP A 114 -5.99 4.44 -8.53
CA TRP A 114 -6.00 4.26 -7.08
C TRP A 114 -6.85 3.06 -6.65
N ASP A 115 -8.11 3.00 -7.10
CA ASP A 115 -9.04 1.92 -6.74
C ASP A 115 -8.51 0.55 -7.18
N GLU A 116 -7.88 0.51 -8.35
CA GLU A 116 -7.28 -0.69 -8.91
C GLU A 116 -6.05 -1.15 -8.11
N VAL A 117 -5.14 -0.23 -7.77
CA VAL A 117 -3.97 -0.52 -6.92
C VAL A 117 -4.41 -0.94 -5.52
N HIS A 118 -5.40 -0.26 -4.93
CA HIS A 118 -5.93 -0.64 -3.63
C HIS A 118 -6.56 -2.04 -3.66
N SER A 119 -7.37 -2.35 -4.68
CA SER A 119 -7.93 -3.69 -4.90
C SER A 119 -6.85 -4.77 -5.03
N SER A 120 -5.81 -4.51 -5.82
CA SER A 120 -4.62 -5.37 -5.96
C SER A 120 -3.92 -5.57 -4.62
N ASN A 121 -3.73 -4.51 -3.83
CA ASN A 121 -3.11 -4.56 -2.51
C ASN A 121 -3.92 -5.42 -1.53
N MET A 122 -5.25 -5.27 -1.51
CA MET A 122 -6.16 -6.05 -0.68
C MET A 122 -6.27 -7.51 -1.13
N SER A 123 -5.91 -7.85 -2.37
CA SER A 123 -5.85 -9.25 -2.83
C SER A 123 -4.63 -10.03 -2.32
N LYS A 124 -3.70 -9.38 -1.61
CA LYS A 124 -2.51 -10.05 -1.04
C LYS A 124 -2.87 -10.96 0.15
N VAL A 125 -4.01 -10.74 0.82
CA VAL A 125 -4.50 -11.59 1.93
C VAL A 125 -5.43 -12.69 1.42
N CYS A 126 -5.61 -13.74 2.22
CA CYS A 126 -6.56 -14.82 1.94
C CYS A 126 -7.95 -14.45 2.48
N ARG A 127 -9.02 -14.74 1.74
CA ARG A 127 -10.41 -14.40 2.13
C ARG A 127 -11.11 -15.50 2.95
N ASN A 128 -10.54 -16.70 2.98
CA ASN A 128 -11.10 -17.84 3.67
C ASN A 128 -10.02 -18.90 3.94
N GLU A 129 -10.38 -19.94 4.69
CA GLU A 129 -9.48 -21.03 5.06
C GLU A 129 -8.96 -21.82 3.85
N GLN A 130 -9.75 -21.95 2.77
CA GLN A 130 -9.33 -22.66 1.56
C GLN A 130 -8.21 -21.89 0.85
N GLU A 131 -8.38 -20.58 0.65
CA GLU A 131 -7.32 -19.76 0.04
C GLU A 131 -6.03 -19.79 0.86
N PHE A 132 -6.15 -19.80 2.19
CA PHE A 132 -5.00 -19.94 3.07
C PHE A 132 -4.34 -21.34 2.94
N ALA A 133 -5.14 -22.42 2.89
CA ALA A 133 -4.63 -23.77 2.71
C ALA A 133 -3.89 -23.95 1.37
N ASP A 134 -4.44 -23.43 0.28
CA ASP A 134 -3.80 -23.45 -1.04
C ASP A 134 -2.47 -22.67 -1.01
N THR A 135 -2.47 -21.52 -0.33
CA THR A 135 -1.27 -20.69 -0.14
C THR A 135 -0.21 -21.42 0.69
N VAL A 136 -0.60 -22.13 1.76
CA VAL A 136 0.29 -22.99 2.55
C VAL A 136 0.91 -24.07 1.67
N GLU A 137 0.12 -24.77 0.85
CA GLU A 137 0.63 -25.83 -0.01
C GLU A 137 1.64 -25.30 -1.04
N PHE A 138 1.36 -24.14 -1.63
CA PHE A 138 2.25 -23.48 -2.58
C PHE A 138 3.60 -23.09 -1.98
N TYR A 139 3.61 -22.51 -0.79
CA TYR A 139 4.85 -22.11 -0.09
C TYR A 139 5.57 -23.30 0.55
N ALA A 140 4.85 -24.34 0.98
CA ALA A 140 5.45 -25.57 1.51
C ALA A 140 6.31 -26.28 0.45
N LYS A 141 5.90 -26.26 -0.83
CA LYS A 141 6.70 -26.77 -1.97
C LYS A 141 8.03 -26.01 -2.15
N GLN A 142 8.12 -24.80 -1.63
CA GLN A 142 9.31 -23.95 -1.65
C GLN A 142 10.11 -24.04 -0.33
N GLY A 143 9.69 -24.89 0.62
CA GLY A 143 10.32 -24.99 1.93
C GLY A 143 9.99 -23.82 2.87
N ILE A 144 8.95 -23.04 2.58
CA ILE A 144 8.50 -21.93 3.41
C ILE A 144 7.28 -22.35 4.22
N LYS A 145 7.39 -22.29 5.55
CA LYS A 145 6.28 -22.53 6.45
C LYS A 145 5.51 -21.24 6.72
N LEU A 146 4.19 -21.30 6.63
CA LEU A 146 3.32 -20.15 6.91
C LEU A 146 2.60 -20.31 8.25
N MET A 147 2.26 -19.16 8.84
CA MET A 147 1.33 -19.02 9.95
C MET A 147 0.14 -18.16 9.53
N ALA A 148 -1.04 -18.53 10.00
CA ALA A 148 -2.26 -17.76 9.82
C ALA A 148 -2.34 -16.66 10.87
N VAL A 149 -2.65 -15.43 10.44
CA VAL A 149 -3.07 -14.35 11.34
C VAL A 149 -4.46 -13.89 10.90
N PRO A 150 -5.53 -14.37 11.56
CA PRO A 150 -6.89 -13.93 11.28
C PRO A 150 -7.08 -12.44 11.63
N LYS A 151 -7.69 -11.67 10.72
CA LYS A 151 -8.02 -10.25 10.88
C LYS A 151 -9.37 -9.95 10.21
N GLY A 152 -10.41 -9.85 11.03
CA GLY A 152 -11.77 -9.69 10.52
C GLY A 152 -12.13 -10.87 9.62
N ASP A 153 -12.50 -10.57 8.37
CA ASP A 153 -12.86 -11.57 7.35
C ASP A 153 -11.65 -12.08 6.54
N TYR A 154 -10.44 -11.64 6.87
CA TYR A 154 -9.21 -11.99 6.15
C TYR A 154 -8.28 -12.87 6.99
N ILE A 155 -7.44 -13.63 6.29
CA ILE A 155 -6.32 -14.40 6.86
C ILE A 155 -5.03 -13.90 6.21
N ILE A 156 -4.14 -13.33 7.02
CA ILE A 156 -2.80 -12.95 6.56
C ILE A 156 -1.89 -14.18 6.64
N ALA A 157 -1.27 -14.54 5.51
CA ALA A 157 -0.20 -15.53 5.48
C ALA A 157 1.12 -14.86 5.84
N LYS A 158 1.69 -15.18 7.00
CA LYS A 158 3.03 -14.71 7.42
C LYS A 158 4.02 -15.86 7.43
N CYS A 159 5.28 -15.59 7.11
CA CYS A 159 6.35 -16.56 7.27
C CYS A 159 6.50 -16.95 8.74
N ALA A 160 6.45 -18.24 9.05
CA ALA A 160 6.45 -18.74 10.42
C ALA A 160 7.83 -18.73 11.07
N GLU A 161 8.90 -18.73 10.27
CA GLU A 161 10.29 -18.78 10.71
C GLU A 161 11.20 -18.06 9.71
N ASP A 162 12.45 -17.78 10.09
CA ASP A 162 13.45 -17.23 9.17
C ASP A 162 13.83 -18.29 8.13
N VAL A 163 13.66 -17.98 6.84
CA VAL A 163 14.02 -18.87 5.73
C VAL A 163 15.05 -18.18 4.85
N VAL A 164 16.14 -18.88 4.54
CA VAL A 164 17.18 -18.41 3.61
C VAL A 164 17.04 -19.18 2.30
N MET A 165 16.75 -18.49 1.21
CA MET A 165 16.62 -19.06 -0.14
C MET A 165 17.44 -18.24 -1.12
N GLU A 166 18.35 -18.88 -1.87
CA GLU A 166 19.06 -18.26 -3.00
C GLU A 166 19.69 -16.88 -2.68
N GLY A 167 20.24 -16.71 -1.46
CA GLY A 167 20.84 -15.45 -1.02
C GLY A 167 19.86 -14.38 -0.52
N LYS A 168 18.55 -14.68 -0.47
CA LYS A 168 17.50 -13.84 0.12
C LYS A 168 17.04 -14.43 1.46
N THR A 169 16.90 -13.57 2.46
CA THR A 169 16.36 -13.94 3.77
C THR A 169 14.90 -13.47 3.87
N ILE A 170 13.98 -14.42 4.02
CA ILE A 170 12.60 -14.18 4.39
C ILE A 170 12.54 -14.26 5.91
N ARG A 171 12.32 -13.13 6.58
CA ARG A 171 12.20 -13.08 8.04
C ARG A 171 10.86 -13.62 8.51
N GLN A 172 10.85 -14.21 9.70
CA GLN A 172 9.63 -14.51 10.43
C GLN A 172 8.73 -13.27 10.51
N GLY A 173 7.42 -13.47 10.35
CA GLY A 173 6.42 -12.41 10.39
C GLY A 173 6.27 -11.65 9.07
N LYS A 174 7.14 -11.85 8.07
CA LYS A 174 6.97 -11.27 6.73
C LYS A 174 5.66 -11.74 6.12
N VAL A 175 4.84 -10.80 5.68
CA VAL A 175 3.61 -11.09 4.94
C VAL A 175 3.97 -11.64 3.55
N LEU A 176 3.34 -12.74 3.18
CA LEU A 176 3.48 -13.39 1.89
C LEU A 176 2.15 -13.33 1.14
N LYS A 177 2.23 -13.21 -0.19
CA LYS A 177 1.06 -12.98 -1.04
C LYS A 177 0.22 -14.26 -1.11
N SER A 178 -1.09 -14.14 -1.01
CA SER A 178 -2.03 -15.20 -1.38
C SER A 178 -1.73 -15.72 -2.79
N VAL A 179 -1.93 -17.01 -3.03
CA VAL A 179 -1.84 -17.56 -4.40
C VAL A 179 -2.91 -17.01 -5.34
N TYR A 180 -3.97 -16.41 -4.77
CA TYR A 180 -5.04 -15.70 -5.47
C TYR A 180 -4.77 -14.20 -5.62
N TYR A 181 -3.57 -13.73 -5.26
CA TYR A 181 -3.14 -12.35 -5.50
C TYR A 181 -3.28 -11.98 -6.97
N ARG A 182 -3.87 -10.81 -7.20
CA ARG A 182 -4.05 -10.22 -8.52
C ARG A 182 -3.17 -8.96 -8.63
N PRO A 183 -2.20 -8.91 -9.55
CA PRO A 183 -1.46 -7.67 -9.80
C PRO A 183 -2.40 -6.58 -10.35
N ALA A 184 -2.04 -5.33 -10.11
CA ALA A 184 -2.80 -4.20 -10.61
C ALA A 184 -2.71 -4.16 -12.15
N ASP A 185 -3.85 -3.94 -12.81
CA ASP A 185 -3.93 -3.75 -14.26
C ASP A 185 -4.21 -2.28 -14.57
N LEU A 186 -3.13 -1.51 -14.71
CA LEU A 186 -3.19 -0.09 -15.06
C LEU A 186 -3.16 0.15 -16.58
N VAL A 187 -2.96 -0.88 -17.40
CA VAL A 187 -2.79 -0.72 -18.86
C VAL A 187 -4.09 -0.19 -19.48
N SER A 188 -5.24 -0.73 -19.08
CA SER A 188 -6.54 -0.24 -19.57
C SER A 188 -6.91 1.16 -19.06
N LEU A 189 -6.31 1.60 -17.96
CA LEU A 189 -6.63 2.87 -17.28
C LEU A 189 -5.75 4.04 -17.74
N THR A 190 -4.68 3.74 -18.47
CA THR A 190 -3.64 4.70 -18.87
C THR A 190 -3.51 4.85 -20.40
N GLN A 191 -4.48 4.34 -21.16
CA GLN A 191 -4.52 4.50 -22.63
C GLN A 191 -4.58 5.98 -23.04
#